data_AF-A0A947ABE2-F1
#
_entry.id   AF-A0A947ABE2-F1
#
_cell.length_a   1.000
_cell.length_b   1.000
_cell.length_c   1.000
_cell.angle_alpha   90.00
_cell.angle_beta   90.00
_cell.angle_gamma   90.00
#
_symmetry.space_group_name_H-M   'P 1'
#
loop_
_entity.id
_entity.type
_entity.pdbx_description
1 polymer ?
#
loop_
_entity_poly.entity_id
_entity_poly.type
_entity_poly.pdbx_seq_one_letter_code
_entity_poly.pdbx_strand_id
1 'polypeptide(L)'
;ITQPEPEAILPRGENTILGAAYAGETDVVKVEVSTDNGASWQSATFIGPHEPFAWRQWQHVWQASQPGNYVILSRATDGNGKQQPMKATWNKLGYNNNGVREHGVAVQVT
;
A
#
# COMPACT_ATOMS: atom_id res chain seq x y z
N ILE A 1 -0.66 3.10 -3.37
CA ILE A 1 0.75 3.54 -3.35
C ILE A 1 0.84 4.72 -4.29
N THR A 2 1.44 5.83 -3.85
CA THR A 2 1.63 7.04 -4.68
C THR A 2 3.08 7.24 -5.08
N GLN A 3 4.01 6.59 -4.39
CA GLN A 3 5.41 6.50 -4.78
C GLN A 3 5.95 5.15 -4.28
N PRO A 4 6.73 4.40 -5.07
CA PRO A 4 7.10 4.66 -6.46
C PRO A 4 5.92 4.56 -7.46
N GLU A 5 6.11 5.08 -8.67
CA GLU A 5 5.21 4.87 -9.81
C GLU A 5 5.38 3.44 -10.37
N PRO A 6 4.37 2.90 -11.08
CA PRO A 6 4.50 1.66 -11.81
C PRO A 6 5.71 1.67 -12.76
N GLU A 7 6.44 0.55 -12.78
CA GLU A 7 7.63 0.31 -13.60
C GLU A 7 8.85 1.19 -13.25
N ALA A 8 8.82 1.89 -12.11
CA ALA A 8 9.97 2.64 -11.64
C ALA A 8 11.22 1.75 -11.46
N ILE A 9 12.37 2.30 -11.84
CA ILE A 9 13.69 1.73 -11.54
C ILE A 9 14.20 2.37 -10.25
N LEU A 10 14.42 1.53 -9.25
CA LEU A 10 14.85 1.91 -7.91
C LEU A 10 16.29 1.46 -7.65
N PRO A 11 17.09 2.25 -6.92
CA PRO A 11 18.41 1.79 -6.47
C PRO A 11 18.27 0.69 -5.42
N ARG A 12 19.27 -0.19 -5.33
CA ARG A 12 19.49 -0.95 -4.08
C ARG A 12 19.68 -0.01 -2.91
N GLY A 13 19.30 -0.49 -1.73
CA GLY A 13 19.38 0.26 -0.48
C GLY A 13 18.02 0.81 -0.06
N GLU A 14 18.04 1.97 0.58
CA GLU A 14 16.86 2.57 1.17
C GLU A 14 15.95 3.19 0.10
N ASN A 15 14.68 2.78 0.08
CA ASN A 15 13.65 3.31 -0.79
C ASN A 15 12.41 3.66 0.06
N THR A 16 11.94 4.89 -0.02
CA THR A 16 10.72 5.29 0.67
C THR A 16 9.49 5.05 -0.21
N ILE A 17 8.57 4.23 0.29
CA ILE A 17 7.27 3.97 -0.31
C ILE A 17 6.25 4.88 0.37
N LEU A 18 5.52 5.66 -0.41
CA LEU A 18 4.50 6.58 0.07
C LEU A 18 3.12 6.13 -0.39
N GLY A 19 2.12 6.52 0.39
CA GLY A 19 0.74 6.41 -0.04
C GLY A 19 -0.21 7.12 0.89
N ALA A 20 -1.49 6.89 0.62
CA ALA A 20 -2.57 7.35 1.45
C ALA A 20 -3.67 6.29 1.51
N ALA A 21 -4.42 6.28 2.59
CA ALA A 21 -5.49 5.32 2.85
C ALA A 21 -6.73 6.03 3.40
N TYR A 22 -7.91 5.48 3.14
CA TYR A 22 -9.19 6.04 3.58
C TYR A 22 -10.16 4.91 3.97
N ALA A 23 -10.92 5.12 5.04
CA ALA A 23 -11.83 4.13 5.61
C ALA A 23 -13.26 4.66 5.84
N GLY A 24 -13.68 5.65 5.05
CA GLY A 24 -15.06 6.15 5.09
C GLY A 24 -15.40 6.83 6.42
N GLU A 25 -16.37 6.27 7.12
CA GLU A 25 -16.87 6.78 8.41
C GLU A 25 -15.99 6.39 9.60
N THR A 26 -14.91 5.61 9.39
CA THR A 26 -13.99 5.20 10.44
C THR A 26 -12.54 5.58 10.11
N ASP A 27 -11.68 5.49 11.12
CA ASP A 27 -10.25 5.78 10.97
C ASP A 27 -9.49 4.63 10.32
N VAL A 28 -8.42 4.97 9.61
CA VAL A 28 -7.39 3.99 9.22
C VAL A 28 -6.45 3.81 10.42
N VAL A 29 -6.51 2.65 11.07
CA VAL A 29 -5.70 2.38 12.26
C VAL A 29 -4.38 1.68 11.95
N LYS A 30 -4.28 1.06 10.78
CA LYS A 30 -3.05 0.39 10.33
C LYS A 30 -2.95 0.37 8.81
N VAL A 31 -1.73 0.58 8.30
CA VAL A 31 -1.36 0.26 6.92
C VAL A 31 -0.16 -0.68 6.95
N GLU A 32 -0.22 -1.72 6.14
CA GLU A 32 0.86 -2.68 5.96
C GLU A 32 1.31 -2.68 4.49
N VAL A 33 2.62 -2.83 4.28
CA VAL A 33 3.26 -2.89 2.96
C VAL A 33 3.96 -4.23 2.81
N SER A 34 3.81 -4.84 1.64
CA SER A 34 4.55 -6.01 1.21
C SER A 34 5.43 -5.62 0.03
N THR A 35 6.68 -6.05 0.07
CA THR A 35 7.65 -5.89 -1.03
C THR A 35 8.00 -7.24 -1.66
N ASP A 36 7.18 -8.27 -1.41
CA ASP A 36 7.39 -9.65 -1.86
C ASP A 36 6.09 -10.27 -2.40
N ASN A 37 5.26 -9.45 -3.05
CA ASN A 37 4.00 -9.85 -3.68
C ASN A 37 2.97 -10.49 -2.71
N GLY A 38 3.00 -10.05 -1.46
CA GLY A 38 2.05 -10.41 -0.41
C GLY A 38 2.46 -11.60 0.45
N ALA A 39 3.69 -12.10 0.33
CA ALA A 39 4.19 -13.21 1.13
C ALA A 39 4.46 -12.78 2.59
N SER A 40 4.99 -11.57 2.80
CA SER A 40 5.17 -10.95 4.11
C SER A 40 4.70 -9.49 4.11
N TRP A 41 4.40 -8.97 5.30
CA TRP A 41 3.80 -7.65 5.51
C TRP A 41 4.52 -6.92 6.64
N GLN A 42 4.86 -5.65 6.42
CA GLN A 42 5.50 -4.77 7.39
C GLN A 42 4.62 -3.55 7.62
N SER A 43 4.58 -3.03 8.86
CA SER A 43 3.79 -1.84 9.16
C SER A 43 4.38 -0.59 8.50
N ALA A 44 3.51 0.26 7.96
CA ALA A 44 3.84 1.61 7.55
C ALA A 44 3.66 2.58 8.73
N THR A 45 4.33 3.72 8.66
CA THR A 45 4.21 4.81 9.62
C THR A 45 3.29 5.88 9.04
N PHE A 46 2.31 6.32 9.82
CA PHE A 46 1.49 7.46 9.40
C PHE A 46 2.28 8.78 9.49
N ILE A 47 2.05 9.64 8.51
CA ILE A 47 2.72 10.94 8.40
C ILE A 47 1.70 12.05 8.20
N GLY A 48 2.11 13.28 8.48
CA GLY A 48 1.23 14.45 8.34
C GLY A 48 0.06 14.47 9.34
N PRO A 49 -0.89 15.40 9.15
CA PRO A 49 -2.00 15.61 10.07
C PRO A 49 -2.99 14.43 10.04
N HIS A 50 -3.65 14.20 11.17
CA HIS A 50 -4.75 13.24 11.30
C HIS A 50 -6.04 14.03 11.49
N GLU A 51 -6.87 14.03 10.46
CA GLU A 51 -8.14 14.78 10.43
C GLU A 51 -9.29 13.82 10.13
N PRO A 52 -10.46 13.96 10.80
CA PRO A 52 -11.65 13.16 10.51
C PRO A 52 -12.05 13.24 9.03
N PHE A 53 -12.41 12.10 8.46
CA PHE A 53 -12.83 11.96 7.05
C PHE A 53 -11.75 12.32 6.00
N ALA A 54 -10.53 12.68 6.41
CA ALA A 54 -9.43 12.88 5.51
C ALA A 54 -8.71 11.56 5.21
N TRP A 55 -7.97 11.54 4.10
CA TRP A 55 -7.09 10.42 3.81
C TRP A 55 -5.89 10.45 4.77
N ARG A 56 -5.54 9.29 5.33
CA ARG A 56 -4.36 9.15 6.16
C ARG A 56 -3.14 8.86 5.29
N GLN A 57 -2.20 9.80 5.27
CA GLN A 57 -0.92 9.61 4.59
C GLN A 57 -0.03 8.67 5.39
N TRP A 58 0.77 7.88 4.68
CA TRP A 58 1.67 6.91 5.27
C TRP A 58 2.97 6.79 4.46
N GLN A 59 4.03 6.36 5.13
CA GLN A 59 5.29 5.98 4.53
C GLN A 59 5.77 4.61 5.05
N HIS A 60 6.51 3.90 4.22
CA HIS A 60 7.26 2.71 4.61
C HIS A 60 8.66 2.79 4.00
N VAL A 61 9.68 2.65 4.84
CA VAL A 61 11.08 2.66 4.41
C VAL A 61 11.49 1.22 4.13
N TRP A 62 11.74 0.92 2.86
CA TRP A 62 12.13 -0.41 2.40
C TRP A 62 13.63 -0.47 2.13
N GLN A 63 14.30 -1.45 2.74
CA GLN A 63 15.69 -1.77 2.44
C GLN A 63 15.77 -2.84 1.33
N ALA A 64 15.88 -2.39 0.07
CA ALA A 64 15.98 -3.25 -1.11
C ALA A 64 17.41 -3.81 -1.25
N SER A 65 17.67 -5.01 -0.71
CA SER A 65 19.02 -5.58 -0.64
C SER A 65 19.46 -6.30 -1.92
N GLN A 66 18.52 -6.81 -2.71
CA GLN A 66 18.80 -7.60 -3.92
C GLN A 66 18.23 -6.87 -5.15
N PRO A 67 18.93 -6.95 -6.31
CA PRO A 67 18.35 -6.50 -7.56
C PRO A 67 17.27 -7.48 -8.03
N GLY A 68 16.31 -7.00 -8.81
CA GLY A 68 15.25 -7.83 -9.37
C GLY A 68 13.95 -7.09 -9.60
N ASN A 69 12.94 -7.84 -10.06
CA ASN A 69 11.59 -7.32 -10.24
C ASN A 69 10.77 -7.59 -8.98
N TYR A 70 10.07 -6.57 -8.51
CA TYR A 70 9.27 -6.63 -7.29
C TYR A 70 7.85 -6.18 -7.57
N VAL A 71 6.90 -6.72 -6.81
CA VAL A 71 5.52 -6.21 -6.74
C VAL A 71 5.29 -5.73 -5.32
N ILE A 72 5.12 -4.43 -5.17
CA ILE A 72 4.82 -3.76 -3.92
C ILE A 72 3.30 -3.73 -3.76
N LEU A 73 2.81 -4.21 -2.62
CA LEU A 73 1.41 -4.17 -2.26
C LEU A 73 1.24 -3.35 -0.97
N SER A 74 0.09 -2.72 -0.80
CA SER A 74 -0.31 -2.08 0.45
C SER A 74 -1.73 -2.47 0.83
N ARG A 75 -2.01 -2.63 2.12
CA ARG A 75 -3.36 -2.86 2.63
C ARG A 75 -3.63 -2.05 3.89
N ALA A 76 -4.83 -1.50 3.99
CA ALA A 76 -5.31 -0.78 5.17
C ALA A 76 -6.22 -1.66 6.04
N THR A 77 -6.21 -1.41 7.35
CA THR A 77 -7.18 -1.91 8.33
C THR A 77 -7.85 -0.72 9.00
N ASP A 78 -9.18 -0.76 9.06
CA ASP A 78 -10.00 0.30 9.66
C ASP A 78 -10.20 0.13 11.17
N GLY A 79 -10.80 1.13 11.82
CA GLY A 79 -11.08 1.13 13.26
C GLY A 79 -12.02 0.01 13.74
N ASN A 80 -12.76 -0.62 12.83
CA ASN A 80 -13.60 -1.79 13.11
C ASN A 80 -12.86 -3.12 12.87
N GLY A 81 -11.58 -3.08 12.50
CA GLY A 81 -10.76 -4.25 12.21
C GLY A 81 -10.98 -4.82 10.80
N LYS A 82 -11.72 -4.14 9.93
CA LYS A 82 -11.91 -4.59 8.55
C LYS A 82 -10.66 -4.27 7.73
N GLN A 83 -10.14 -5.29 7.06
CA GLN A 83 -9.00 -5.17 6.16
C GLN A 83 -9.45 -5.28 4.70
N GLN A 84 -8.72 -4.62 3.80
CA GLN A 84 -8.93 -4.79 2.36
C GLN A 84 -8.77 -6.26 1.93
N PRO A 85 -9.62 -6.76 1.00
CA PRO A 85 -9.45 -8.10 0.45
C PRO A 85 -8.26 -8.16 -0.53
N MET A 86 -7.66 -9.33 -0.71
CA MET A 86 -6.56 -9.48 -1.68
C MET A 86 -6.97 -9.22 -3.13
N LYS A 87 -8.24 -9.44 -3.47
CA LYS A 87 -8.86 -9.11 -4.75
C LYS A 87 -10.20 -8.46 -4.52
N ALA A 88 -10.58 -7.52 -5.37
CA ALA A 88 -11.88 -6.88 -5.31
C ALA A 88 -12.99 -7.88 -5.67
N THR A 89 -14.17 -7.72 -5.06
CA THR A 89 -15.36 -8.47 -5.49
C THR A 89 -15.86 -7.91 -6.81
N TRP A 90 -15.86 -8.75 -7.84
CA TRP A 90 -16.37 -8.36 -9.15
C TRP A 90 -17.86 -8.01 -9.08
N ASN A 91 -18.24 -6.96 -9.80
CA ASN A 91 -19.64 -6.61 -10.05
C ASN A 91 -19.74 -5.94 -11.42
N LYS A 92 -20.93 -6.00 -12.02
CA LYS A 92 -21.20 -5.53 -13.39
C LYS A 92 -20.77 -4.08 -13.66
N LEU A 93 -20.78 -3.22 -12.65
CA LEU A 93 -20.53 -1.79 -12.78
C LEU A 93 -19.13 -1.36 -12.29
N GLY A 94 -18.33 -2.30 -11.79
CA GLY A 94 -16.96 -2.02 -11.33
C GLY A 94 -16.86 -1.25 -10.01
N TYR A 95 -17.91 -1.25 -9.18
CA TYR A 95 -17.91 -0.53 -7.90
C TYR A 95 -17.05 -1.21 -6.84
N ASN A 96 -16.63 -0.43 -5.84
CA ASN A 96 -15.87 -0.92 -4.68
C ASN A 96 -14.59 -1.68 -5.06
N ASN A 97 -13.86 -1.19 -6.06
CA ASN A 97 -12.58 -1.77 -6.45
C ASN A 97 -11.48 -1.49 -5.39
N ASN A 98 -11.55 -2.19 -4.27
CA ASN A 98 -10.68 -1.99 -3.09
C ASN A 98 -9.67 -3.14 -2.88
N GLY A 99 -9.48 -3.98 -3.89
CA GLY A 99 -8.59 -5.14 -3.79
C GLY A 99 -7.12 -4.77 -3.82
N VAL A 100 -6.34 -5.44 -2.98
CA VAL A 100 -4.91 -5.14 -2.80
C VAL A 100 -4.10 -5.37 -4.08
N ARG A 101 -4.41 -6.42 -4.85
CA ARG A 101 -3.64 -6.78 -6.06
C ARG A 101 -3.92 -5.82 -7.22
N GLU A 102 -5.14 -5.31 -7.31
CA GLU A 102 -5.55 -4.36 -8.34
C GLU A 102 -4.83 -3.02 -8.21
N HIS A 103 -4.33 -2.69 -7.02
CA HIS A 103 -3.57 -1.47 -6.72
C HIS A 103 -2.08 -1.73 -6.44
N GLY A 104 -1.58 -2.92 -6.80
CA GLY A 104 -0.17 -3.27 -6.66
C GLY A 104 0.72 -2.52 -7.65
N VAL A 105 1.95 -2.22 -7.25
CA VAL A 105 2.93 -1.49 -8.06
C VAL A 105 4.10 -2.41 -8.38
N ALA A 106 4.32 -2.68 -9.67
CA ALA A 106 5.50 -3.39 -10.14
C ALA A 106 6.68 -2.41 -10.26
N VAL A 107 7.87 -2.80 -9.79
CA VAL A 107 9.11 -2.00 -9.89
C VAL A 107 10.31 -2.89 -10.18
N GLN A 108 11.40 -2.28 -10.63
CA GLN A 108 12.69 -2.93 -10.79
C GLN A 108 13.70 -2.33 -9.82
N VAL A 109 14.47 -3.17 -9.13
CA VAL A 109 15.62 -2.74 -8.32
C VAL A 109 16.91 -3.10 -9.05
N THR A 110 17.82 -2.13 -9.18
CA THR A 110 19.15 -2.28 -9.81
C THR A 110 20.28 -2.12 -8.82
#